data_AF-A0A819NBL4-F1
#
_entry.id   AF-A0A819NBL4-F1
#
_cell.length_a   1.000
_cell.length_b   1.000
_cell.length_c   1.000
_cell.angle_alpha   90.00
_cell.angle_beta   90.00
_cell.angle_gamma   90.00
#
_symmetry.space_group_name_H-M   'P 1'
#
loop_
_entity.id
_entity.type
_entity.pdbx_description
1 polymer ?
#
loop_
_entity_poly.entity_id
_entity_poly.type
_entity_poly.pdbx_seq_one_letter_code
_entity_poly.pdbx_strand_id
1 'polypeptide(L)'
;MLSNNRWIVVLGDPGSGKTTFVRWLVSIYIQAIPQNTPVASSDDNPQDAENNNVDSVAGPTRMPILIRVGEFVEACSKNRSLTLKDYIGYHTWLGNYMLDFPTRSTQEERDKDMKQLQTALHEYIEEGYALIVLDGLDEIPESETRTRIVRLVEEFAGEHVLTPEHVSVFDDKFVGGELDIPSQTGGNQLIITSRIAGYKAKPLNGHFSHYTILPME
;
A
#
# COMPACT_ATOMS: atom_id res chain seq x y z
N MET A 1 9.26 13.54 2.02
CA MET A 1 9.86 13.06 0.74
C MET A 1 8.97 12.00 0.08
N LEU A 2 8.74 10.84 0.71
CA LEU A 2 7.80 9.83 0.17
C LEU A 2 6.34 10.30 0.21
N SER A 3 5.96 11.03 1.25
CA SER A 3 4.65 11.66 1.40
C SER A 3 4.27 12.65 0.28
N ASN A 4 5.24 13.12 -0.52
CA ASN A 4 5.01 14.06 -1.61
C ASN A 4 4.83 13.38 -2.97
N ASN A 5 5.00 12.06 -3.06
CA ASN A 5 4.85 11.33 -4.32
C ASN A 5 3.70 10.33 -4.20
N ARG A 6 2.84 10.29 -5.21
CA ARG A 6 1.67 9.40 -5.20
C ARG A 6 2.03 7.98 -5.63
N TRP A 7 2.85 7.87 -6.67
CA TRP A 7 3.23 6.59 -7.28
C TRP A 7 4.72 6.36 -7.11
N ILE A 8 5.06 5.39 -6.26
CA ILE A 8 6.42 5.20 -5.77
C ILE A 8 6.87 3.77 -6.07
N VAL A 9 8.08 3.64 -6.60
CA VAL A 9 8.79 2.37 -6.68
C VAL A 9 10.06 2.44 -5.84
N VAL A 10 10.18 1.55 -4.86
CA VAL A 10 11.34 1.40 -3.99
C VAL A 10 12.16 0.20 -4.45
N LEU A 11 13.36 0.47 -4.95
CA LEU A 11 14.32 -0.50 -5.43
C LEU A 11 15.39 -0.79 -4.37
N GLY A 12 16.01 -1.96 -4.44
CA GLY A 12 17.18 -2.29 -3.61
C GLY A 12 17.65 -3.72 -3.84
N ASP A 13 18.87 -4.03 -3.43
CA ASP A 13 19.45 -5.36 -3.60
C ASP A 13 18.80 -6.44 -2.71
N PRO A 14 19.00 -7.74 -3.00
CA PRO A 14 18.61 -8.81 -2.08
C PRO A 14 19.14 -8.54 -0.67
N GLY A 15 18.30 -8.69 0.37
CA GLY A 15 18.70 -8.43 1.75
C GLY A 15 18.82 -6.96 2.15
N SER A 16 18.55 -6.00 1.24
CA SER A 16 18.65 -4.55 1.53
C SER A 16 17.61 -4.01 2.53
N GLY A 17 16.76 -4.85 3.13
CA GLY A 17 15.77 -4.42 4.10
C GLY A 17 14.49 -3.79 3.54
N LYS A 18 14.16 -3.92 2.24
CA LYS A 18 12.92 -3.37 1.63
C LYS A 18 11.64 -3.74 2.39
N THR A 19 11.44 -5.02 2.69
CA THR A 19 10.28 -5.48 3.45
C THR A 19 10.28 -4.89 4.87
N THR A 20 11.45 -4.80 5.52
CA THR A 20 11.58 -4.15 6.84
C THR A 20 11.20 -2.67 6.78
N PHE A 21 11.68 -1.96 5.76
CA PHE A 21 11.36 -0.56 5.51
C PHE A 21 9.86 -0.34 5.32
N VAL A 22 9.21 -1.16 4.49
CA VAL A 22 7.76 -1.06 4.27
C VAL A 22 6.96 -1.36 5.54
N ARG A 23 7.36 -2.37 6.33
CA ARG A 23 6.71 -2.65 7.62
C ARG A 23 6.81 -1.48 8.59
N TRP A 24 8.01 -0.89 8.68
CA TRP A 24 8.24 0.29 9.49
C TRP A 24 7.37 1.46 9.02
N LEU A 25 7.29 1.69 7.71
CA LEU A 25 6.44 2.73 7.13
C LEU A 25 4.96 2.49 7.46
N VAL A 26 4.45 1.28 7.25
CA VAL A 26 3.07 0.92 7.62
C VAL A 26 2.81 1.15 9.10
N SER A 27 3.75 0.81 9.98
CA SER A 27 3.63 1.06 11.42
C SER A 27 3.47 2.54 11.75
N ILE A 28 4.18 3.43 11.04
CA ILE A 28 4.03 4.89 11.19
C ILE A 28 2.60 5.31 10.82
N TYR A 29 2.08 4.83 9.70
CA TYR A 29 0.71 5.18 9.27
C TYR A 29 -0.34 4.67 10.26
N ILE A 30 -0.19 3.46 10.81
CA ILE A 30 -1.09 2.93 11.83
C ILE A 30 -1.06 3.78 13.10
N GLN A 31 0.12 4.22 13.55
CA GLN A 31 0.25 5.07 14.74
C GLN A 31 -0.36 6.47 14.54
N ALA A 32 -0.43 6.95 13.30
CA ALA A 32 -1.05 8.22 12.94
C ALA A 32 -2.59 8.13 12.77
N ILE A 33 -3.18 6.93 12.78
CA ILE A 33 -4.64 6.77 12.83
C ILE A 33 -5.09 7.18 14.24
N PRO A 34 -5.99 8.17 14.40
CA PRO A 34 -6.48 8.57 15.71
C PRO A 34 -7.03 7.34 16.44
N GLN A 35 -6.36 6.94 17.51
CA GLN A 35 -6.88 5.90 18.36
C GLN A 35 -8.07 6.50 19.09
N ASN A 36 -9.27 6.02 18.78
CA ASN A 36 -10.48 6.38 19.51
C ASN A 36 -10.46 5.65 20.86
N THR A 37 -9.46 5.95 21.70
CA THR A 37 -9.45 5.54 23.10
C THR A 37 -10.48 6.39 23.82
N PRO A 38 -11.49 5.80 24.47
CA PRO A 38 -12.27 6.52 25.46
C PRO A 38 -11.33 6.75 26.65
N VAL A 39 -10.55 7.82 26.59
CA VAL A 39 -9.75 8.27 27.73
C VAL A 39 -10.77 8.81 28.72
N ALA A 40 -11.02 8.02 29.76
CA ALA A 40 -11.69 8.51 30.95
C ALA A 40 -10.98 9.79 31.38
N SER A 41 -11.77 10.84 31.53
CA SER A 41 -11.40 12.12 32.10
C SER A 41 -10.58 11.94 33.39
N SER A 42 -9.32 12.36 33.38
CA SER A 42 -8.68 13.01 34.52
C SER A 42 -7.25 13.43 34.17
N ASP A 43 -7.00 14.71 34.44
CA ASP A 43 -5.73 15.37 34.68
C ASP A 43 -5.06 16.09 33.49
N ASP A 44 -5.41 17.38 33.44
CA ASP A 44 -4.67 18.47 32.82
C ASP A 44 -3.17 18.39 33.10
N ASN A 45 -2.36 18.22 32.05
CA ASN A 45 -0.98 18.70 32.06
C ASN A 45 -0.55 19.12 30.64
N PRO A 46 -0.42 20.43 30.34
CA PRO A 46 -0.20 20.93 29.00
C PRO A 46 1.29 20.99 28.59
N GLN A 47 2.09 19.95 28.89
CA GLN A 47 3.54 19.96 28.60
C GLN A 47 4.11 18.79 27.78
N ASP A 48 3.29 17.87 27.27
CA ASP A 48 3.79 16.74 26.47
C ASP A 48 3.61 16.90 24.94
N ALA A 49 3.32 18.11 24.45
CA ALA A 49 3.05 18.38 23.03
C ALA A 49 4.31 18.56 22.15
N GLU A 50 5.52 18.27 22.65
CA GLU A 50 6.78 18.42 21.91
C GLU A 50 7.55 17.09 21.79
N ASN A 51 6.98 16.07 21.12
CA ASN A 51 7.84 15.04 20.48
C ASN A 51 7.21 14.11 19.42
N ASN A 52 6.10 14.49 18.77
CA ASN A 52 5.57 13.67 17.68
C ASN A 52 6.04 14.19 16.32
N ASN A 53 7.31 13.91 16.00
CA ASN A 53 7.89 14.09 14.66
C ASN A 53 7.22 13.20 13.56
N VAL A 54 6.12 12.54 13.90
CA VAL A 54 5.33 11.60 13.08
C VAL A 54 4.45 12.34 12.06
N ASP A 55 4.09 13.60 12.36
CA ASP A 55 3.20 14.42 11.51
C ASP A 55 3.80 14.74 10.12
N SER A 56 5.13 14.69 9.97
CA SER A 56 5.81 15.06 8.71
C SER A 56 5.90 13.93 7.66
N VAL A 57 5.72 12.68 8.07
CA VAL A 57 5.93 11.50 7.20
C VAL A 57 4.63 10.95 6.61
N ALA A 58 3.50 11.10 7.30
CA ALA A 58 2.24 10.47 6.90
C ALA A 58 1.35 11.34 6.00
N GLY A 59 1.39 12.67 6.15
CA GLY A 59 0.37 13.52 5.53
C GLY A 59 -1.03 13.17 6.07
N PRO A 60 -2.11 13.33 5.28
CA PRO A 60 -3.45 12.90 5.67
C PRO A 60 -3.47 11.42 6.08
N THR A 61 -4.21 11.08 7.14
CA THR A 61 -4.34 9.70 7.62
C THR A 61 -4.84 8.80 6.49
N ARG A 62 -4.06 7.76 6.17
CA ARG A 62 -4.40 6.74 5.18
C ARG A 62 -4.41 5.36 5.82
N MET A 63 -5.42 4.56 5.53
CA MET A 63 -5.49 3.15 5.89
C MET A 63 -4.43 2.38 5.09
N PRO A 64 -3.41 1.78 5.73
CA PRO A 64 -2.40 1.01 5.03
C PRO A 64 -2.94 -0.37 4.63
N ILE A 65 -2.72 -0.73 3.37
CA ILE A 65 -3.08 -2.02 2.76
C ILE A 65 -1.80 -2.64 2.22
N LEU A 66 -1.23 -3.60 2.96
CA LEU A 66 0.06 -4.22 2.65
C LEU A 66 -0.12 -5.59 2.02
N ILE A 67 0.26 -5.71 0.75
CA ILE A 67 0.04 -6.91 -0.08
C ILE A 67 1.39 -7.48 -0.48
N ARG A 68 1.60 -8.78 -0.23
CA ARG A 68 2.74 -9.52 -0.78
C ARG A 68 2.42 -9.94 -2.21
N VAL A 69 3.22 -9.50 -3.17
CA VAL A 69 2.98 -9.80 -4.58
C VAL A 69 3.05 -11.31 -4.86
N GLY A 70 3.93 -12.05 -4.17
CA GLY A 70 3.99 -13.50 -4.27
C GLY A 70 2.68 -14.20 -3.88
N GLU A 71 2.02 -13.76 -2.80
CA GLU A 71 0.74 -14.32 -2.35
C GLU A 71 -0.40 -13.97 -3.32
N PHE A 72 -0.37 -12.76 -3.89
CA PHE A 72 -1.31 -12.38 -4.95
C PHE A 72 -1.14 -13.24 -6.20
N VAL A 73 0.09 -13.53 -6.61
CA VAL A 73 0.38 -14.45 -7.74
C VAL A 73 -0.23 -15.83 -7.49
N GLU A 74 -0.07 -16.37 -6.28
CA GLU A 74 -0.68 -17.64 -5.89
C GLU A 74 -2.22 -17.60 -5.98
N ALA A 75 -2.85 -16.52 -5.50
CA ALA A 75 -4.30 -16.35 -5.60
C ALA A 75 -4.77 -16.27 -7.07
N CYS A 76 -4.04 -15.51 -7.89
CA CYS A 76 -4.25 -15.37 -9.32
C CYS A 76 -4.07 -16.68 -10.12
N SER A 77 -3.33 -17.65 -9.58
CA SER A 77 -3.19 -18.99 -10.18
C SER A 77 -4.44 -19.85 -9.98
N LYS A 78 -5.14 -19.65 -8.85
CA LYS A 78 -6.39 -20.34 -8.49
C LYS A 78 -7.60 -19.71 -9.18
N ASN A 79 -7.60 -18.39 -9.35
CA ASN A 79 -8.63 -17.64 -10.07
C ASN A 79 -8.00 -16.69 -11.09
N ARG A 80 -8.14 -17.03 -12.39
CA ARG A 80 -7.52 -16.26 -13.47
C ARG A 80 -8.13 -14.87 -13.68
N SER A 81 -9.41 -14.68 -13.35
CA SER A 81 -10.12 -13.40 -13.48
C SER A 81 -10.00 -12.52 -12.24
N LEU A 82 -9.24 -12.93 -11.23
CA LEU A 82 -9.03 -12.16 -10.00
C LEU A 82 -8.29 -10.85 -10.32
N THR A 83 -8.90 -9.73 -9.96
CA THR A 83 -8.28 -8.41 -10.01
C THR A 83 -7.56 -8.09 -8.70
N LEU A 84 -6.68 -7.07 -8.69
CA LEU A 84 -6.03 -6.63 -7.46
C LEU A 84 -7.05 -6.06 -6.46
N LYS A 85 -8.06 -5.32 -6.93
CA LYS A 85 -9.13 -4.78 -6.09
C LYS A 85 -9.95 -5.89 -5.42
N ASP A 86 -10.33 -6.93 -6.16
CA ASP A 86 -11.08 -8.07 -5.61
C ASP A 86 -10.26 -8.89 -4.60
N TYR A 87 -8.93 -8.85 -4.72
CA TYR A 87 -8.04 -9.53 -3.77
C TYR A 87 -7.85 -8.75 -2.46
N ILE A 88 -7.95 -7.42 -2.50
CA ILE A 88 -7.92 -6.58 -1.30
C ILE A 88 -9.09 -6.97 -0.37
N GLY A 89 -8.80 -7.11 0.92
CA GLY A 89 -9.72 -7.69 1.91
C GLY A 89 -9.52 -9.19 2.15
N TYR A 90 -9.01 -9.94 1.17
CA TYR A 90 -8.70 -11.38 1.31
C TYR A 90 -7.21 -11.71 1.38
N HIS A 91 -6.35 -10.71 1.13
CA HIS A 91 -4.91 -10.87 1.20
C HIS A 91 -4.45 -11.18 2.62
N THR A 92 -3.38 -11.96 2.70
CA THR A 92 -2.61 -12.17 3.90
C THR A 92 -1.31 -11.39 3.82
N TRP A 93 -0.60 -11.34 4.94
CA TRP A 93 0.77 -10.88 4.97
C TRP A 93 1.65 -11.89 5.71
N LEU A 94 2.49 -12.58 4.95
CA LEU A 94 3.29 -13.72 5.42
C LEU A 94 2.40 -14.81 6.03
N GLY A 95 1.26 -15.06 5.37
CA GLY A 95 0.26 -16.05 5.79
C GLY A 95 -0.64 -15.64 6.96
N ASN A 96 -0.52 -14.41 7.48
CA ASN A 96 -1.37 -13.91 8.55
C ASN A 96 -2.48 -13.02 7.98
N TYR A 97 -3.73 -13.25 8.37
CA TYR A 97 -4.84 -12.38 8.01
C TYR A 97 -4.77 -11.07 8.80
N MET A 98 -5.38 -10.01 8.24
CA MET A 98 -5.53 -8.74 8.95
C MET A 98 -6.46 -8.85 10.17
N LEU A 99 -7.45 -9.75 10.10
CA LEU A 99 -8.35 -10.04 11.21
C LEU A 99 -7.82 -11.22 12.01
N ASP A 100 -7.89 -11.08 13.34
CA ASP A 100 -7.76 -12.21 14.24
C ASP A 100 -9.13 -12.89 14.36
N PHE A 101 -9.18 -14.17 13.97
CA PHE A 101 -10.42 -14.95 14.03
C PHE A 101 -10.43 -15.77 15.33
N PRO A 102 -11.46 -15.64 16.17
CA PRO A 102 -11.63 -16.51 17.32
C PRO A 102 -11.53 -17.98 16.91
N THR A 103 -10.84 -18.80 17.71
CA THR A 103 -10.57 -20.22 17.40
C THR A 103 -11.84 -21.05 17.17
N ARG A 104 -13.01 -20.56 17.59
CA ARG A 104 -14.32 -21.21 17.45
C ARG A 104 -15.23 -20.63 16.36
N SER A 105 -14.75 -19.66 15.57
CA SER A 105 -15.57 -19.10 14.48
C SER A 105 -15.90 -20.16 13.44
N THR A 106 -17.15 -20.20 13.02
CA THR A 106 -17.63 -21.01 11.90
C THR A 106 -17.06 -20.48 10.57
N GLN A 107 -17.13 -21.27 9.50
CA GLN A 107 -16.72 -20.80 8.17
C GLN A 107 -17.58 -19.63 7.70
N GLU A 108 -18.90 -19.68 7.94
CA GLU A 108 -19.84 -18.63 7.55
C GLU A 108 -19.54 -17.29 8.26
N GLU A 109 -19.20 -17.33 9.56
CA GLU A 109 -18.79 -16.13 10.30
C GLU A 109 -17.48 -15.55 9.74
N ARG A 110 -16.48 -16.39 9.46
CA ARG A 110 -15.23 -15.93 8.83
C ARG A 110 -15.47 -15.29 7.47
N ASP A 111 -16.29 -15.92 6.62
CA ASP A 111 -16.59 -15.39 5.29
C ASP A 111 -17.31 -14.04 5.37
N LYS A 112 -18.22 -13.89 6.33
CA LYS A 112 -18.92 -12.64 6.60
C LYS A 112 -17.95 -11.54 7.05
N ASP A 113 -17.09 -11.82 8.03
CA ASP A 113 -16.12 -10.87 8.57
C ASP A 113 -15.12 -10.43 7.50
N MET A 114 -14.62 -11.36 6.68
CA MET A 114 -13.74 -11.07 5.56
C MET A 114 -14.41 -10.19 4.50
N LYS A 115 -15.69 -10.44 4.22
CA LYS A 115 -16.46 -9.60 3.29
C LYS A 115 -16.70 -8.19 3.85
N GLN A 116 -16.92 -8.07 5.16
CA GLN A 116 -17.04 -6.77 5.83
C GLN A 116 -15.71 -6.01 5.77
N LEU A 117 -14.58 -6.68 6.05
CA LEU A 117 -13.25 -6.08 5.90
C LEU A 117 -13.02 -5.60 4.47
N GLN A 118 -13.31 -6.45 3.47
CA GLN A 118 -13.16 -6.07 2.07
C GLN A 118 -13.98 -4.82 1.74
N THR A 119 -15.24 -4.78 2.17
CA THR A 119 -16.13 -3.63 1.93
C THR A 119 -15.53 -2.36 2.52
N ALA A 120 -15.07 -2.41 3.78
CA ALA A 120 -14.45 -1.26 4.44
C ALA A 120 -13.15 -0.82 3.75
N LEU A 121 -12.28 -1.76 3.34
CA LEU A 121 -11.04 -1.42 2.62
C LEU A 121 -11.32 -0.82 1.23
N HIS A 122 -12.37 -1.30 0.55
CA HIS A 122 -12.81 -0.72 -0.71
C HIS A 122 -13.32 0.70 -0.51
N GLU A 123 -14.09 0.97 0.55
CA GLU A 123 -14.53 2.34 0.90
C GLU A 123 -13.32 3.26 1.12
N TYR A 124 -12.29 2.83 1.87
CA TYR A 124 -11.07 3.63 2.03
C TYR A 124 -10.35 3.91 0.70
N ILE A 125 -10.36 2.96 -0.24
CA ILE A 125 -9.78 3.15 -1.58
C ILE A 125 -10.64 4.14 -2.38
N GLU A 126 -11.95 3.96 -2.45
CA GLU A 126 -12.82 4.84 -3.26
C GLU A 126 -12.82 6.28 -2.74
N GLU A 127 -12.73 6.46 -1.42
CA GLU A 127 -12.69 7.78 -0.78
C GLU A 127 -11.29 8.42 -0.81
N GLY A 128 -10.27 7.75 -1.36
CA GLY A 128 -8.92 8.32 -1.47
C GLY A 128 -8.14 8.32 -0.15
N TYR A 129 -8.49 7.45 0.80
CA TYR A 129 -7.86 7.36 2.12
C TYR A 129 -7.02 6.09 2.29
N ALA A 130 -6.51 5.50 1.21
CA ALA A 130 -5.70 4.28 1.27
C ALA A 130 -4.22 4.52 0.93
N LEU A 131 -3.34 3.86 1.69
CA LEU A 131 -1.94 3.65 1.33
C LEU A 131 -1.79 2.21 0.89
N ILE A 132 -1.69 1.99 -0.42
CA ILE A 132 -1.52 0.67 -1.00
C ILE A 132 -0.04 0.38 -1.10
N VAL A 133 0.39 -0.75 -0.54
CA VAL A 133 1.79 -1.20 -0.59
C VAL A 133 1.88 -2.59 -1.20
N LEU A 134 2.60 -2.70 -2.32
CA LEU A 134 2.87 -3.96 -3.01
C LEU A 134 4.32 -4.37 -2.75
N ASP A 135 4.53 -5.36 -1.89
CA ASP A 135 5.86 -5.82 -1.51
C ASP A 135 6.30 -7.03 -2.33
N GLY A 136 7.43 -6.89 -3.04
CA GLY A 136 8.11 -8.00 -3.72
C GLY A 136 7.72 -8.21 -5.19
N LEU A 137 7.59 -7.15 -6.00
CA LEU A 137 7.25 -7.30 -7.43
C LEU A 137 8.25 -8.15 -8.24
N ASP A 138 9.50 -8.26 -7.78
CA ASP A 138 10.51 -9.13 -8.41
C ASP A 138 10.36 -10.62 -8.10
N GLU A 139 9.50 -11.00 -7.15
CA GLU A 139 9.34 -12.40 -6.72
C GLU A 139 8.59 -13.27 -7.73
N ILE A 140 8.29 -12.74 -8.93
CA ILE A 140 7.55 -13.42 -9.98
C ILE A 140 8.54 -14.07 -10.96
N PRO A 141 8.69 -15.41 -10.97
CA PRO A 141 9.73 -16.08 -11.76
C PRO A 141 9.37 -16.24 -13.24
N GLU A 142 8.09 -16.33 -13.59
CA GLU A 142 7.62 -16.63 -14.95
C GLU A 142 7.25 -15.35 -15.72
N SER A 143 7.76 -15.21 -16.95
CA SER A 143 7.62 -13.99 -17.77
C SER A 143 6.17 -13.65 -18.15
N GLU A 144 5.35 -14.67 -18.48
CA GLU A 144 3.94 -14.45 -18.84
C GLU A 144 3.13 -14.04 -17.59
N THR A 145 3.27 -14.79 -16.50
CA THR A 145 2.65 -14.46 -15.21
C THR A 145 3.07 -13.06 -14.76
N ARG A 146 4.35 -12.71 -14.90
CA ARG A 146 4.85 -11.36 -14.57
C ARG A 146 4.20 -10.27 -15.41
N THR A 147 4.06 -10.49 -16.72
CA THR A 147 3.39 -9.54 -17.61
C THR A 147 1.95 -9.32 -17.20
N ARG A 148 1.23 -10.39 -16.85
CA ARG A 148 -0.14 -10.29 -16.34
C ARG A 148 -0.22 -9.55 -15.01
N ILE A 149 0.62 -9.87 -14.03
CA ILE A 149 0.58 -9.22 -12.71
C ILE A 149 0.94 -7.75 -12.83
N VAL A 150 1.97 -7.40 -13.60
CA VAL A 150 2.31 -6.00 -13.91
C VAL A 150 1.09 -5.28 -14.50
N ARG A 151 0.41 -5.88 -15.48
CA ARG A 151 -0.81 -5.32 -16.05
C ARG A 151 -1.92 -5.12 -15.02
N LEU A 152 -2.19 -6.08 -14.13
CA LEU A 152 -3.20 -5.94 -13.08
C LEU A 152 -2.87 -4.83 -12.07
N VAL A 153 -1.58 -4.66 -11.75
CA VAL A 153 -1.10 -3.56 -10.90
C VAL A 153 -1.26 -2.22 -11.61
N GLU A 154 -0.94 -2.15 -12.90
CA GLU A 154 -1.10 -0.95 -13.72
C GLU A 154 -2.58 -0.57 -13.86
N GLU A 155 -3.46 -1.53 -14.17
CA GLU A 155 -4.92 -1.31 -14.22
C GLU A 155 -5.43 -0.75 -12.89
N PHE A 156 -5.06 -1.37 -11.75
CA PHE A 156 -5.44 -0.86 -10.44
C PHE A 156 -4.90 0.56 -10.16
N ALA A 157 -3.65 0.84 -10.50
CA ALA A 157 -3.05 2.16 -10.31
C ALA A 157 -3.77 3.23 -11.16
N GLY A 158 -4.13 2.87 -12.39
CA GLY A 158 -4.82 3.74 -13.34
C GLY A 158 -6.28 4.02 -12.97
N GLU A 159 -6.93 3.10 -12.25
CA GLU A 159 -8.34 3.24 -11.85
C GLU A 159 -8.53 3.81 -10.45
N HIS A 160 -7.64 3.47 -9.51
CA HIS A 160 -7.85 3.73 -8.08
C HIS A 160 -6.79 4.63 -7.43
N VAL A 161 -5.70 4.96 -8.12
CA VAL A 161 -4.63 5.80 -7.53
C VAL A 161 -4.49 7.06 -8.36
N LEU A 162 -5.50 7.94 -8.24
CA LEU A 162 -5.62 9.17 -9.02
C LEU A 162 -5.30 10.41 -8.19
N THR A 163 -4.94 11.51 -8.87
CA THR A 163 -4.94 12.85 -8.25
C THR A 163 -6.38 13.36 -8.07
N PRO A 164 -6.63 14.44 -7.30
CA PRO A 164 -7.95 15.06 -7.19
C PRO A 164 -8.55 15.49 -8.54
N GLU A 165 -7.70 15.85 -9.51
CA GLU A 165 -8.06 16.18 -10.90
C GLU A 165 -8.27 14.95 -11.78
N HIS A 166 -8.33 13.75 -11.18
CA HIS A 166 -8.53 12.46 -11.85
C HIS A 166 -7.44 12.12 -12.86
N VAL A 167 -6.19 12.50 -12.56
CA VAL A 167 -5.01 12.16 -13.35
C VAL A 167 -4.38 10.88 -12.81
N SER A 168 -4.03 9.96 -13.72
CA SER A 168 -3.37 8.70 -13.43
C SER A 168 -1.86 8.77 -13.66
N VAL A 169 -1.13 7.75 -13.19
CA VAL A 169 0.32 7.59 -13.42
C VAL A 169 0.70 7.45 -14.90
N PHE A 170 -0.27 7.17 -15.77
CA PHE A 170 -0.05 6.94 -17.21
C PHE A 170 -0.40 8.14 -18.09
N ASP A 171 -0.94 9.22 -17.52
CA ASP A 171 -1.34 10.40 -18.28
C ASP A 171 -0.14 11.31 -18.57
N ASP A 172 0.02 11.70 -19.85
CA ASP A 172 1.06 12.62 -20.31
C ASP A 172 0.98 14.01 -19.66
N LYS A 173 -0.15 14.35 -19.02
CA LYS A 173 -0.36 15.62 -18.32
C LYS A 173 0.55 15.80 -17.10
N PHE A 174 1.23 14.75 -16.65
CA PHE A 174 2.07 14.78 -15.44
C PHE A 174 3.55 15.14 -15.71
N VAL A 175 3.88 15.70 -16.87
CA VAL A 175 5.22 16.25 -17.14
C VAL A 175 5.41 17.57 -16.36
N GLY A 176 5.74 17.49 -15.07
CA GLY A 176 6.10 18.70 -14.31
C GLY A 176 6.04 18.69 -12.78
N GLY A 177 5.56 17.64 -12.10
CA GLY A 177 5.72 17.45 -10.64
C GLY A 177 5.14 18.52 -9.68
N GLU A 178 4.62 19.64 -10.18
CA GLU A 178 4.16 20.77 -9.37
C GLU A 178 2.67 20.73 -9.00
N LEU A 179 1.89 19.79 -9.56
CA LEU A 179 0.43 19.83 -9.47
C LEU A 179 -0.19 18.90 -8.42
N ASP A 180 0.55 17.93 -7.86
CA ASP A 180 -0.01 17.01 -6.86
C ASP A 180 1.01 16.60 -5.80
N ILE A 181 0.74 17.00 -4.56
CA ILE A 181 1.53 16.65 -3.38
C ILE A 181 0.58 15.92 -2.41
N PRO A 182 0.57 14.57 -2.35
CA PRO A 182 -0.41 13.82 -1.56
C PRO A 182 -0.43 14.16 -0.07
N SER A 183 0.67 14.66 0.49
CA SER A 183 0.72 15.17 1.87
C SER A 183 -0.10 16.43 2.09
N GLN A 184 -0.50 17.12 1.03
CA GLN A 184 -1.33 18.32 1.04
C GLN A 184 -2.71 18.06 0.43
N THR A 185 -2.76 17.34 -0.70
CA THR A 185 -3.97 17.10 -1.49
C THR A 185 -4.76 15.86 -1.07
N GLY A 186 -4.16 14.95 -0.29
CA GLY A 186 -4.79 13.69 0.07
C GLY A 186 -4.84 12.69 -1.08
N GLY A 187 -5.86 11.84 -1.13
CA GLY A 187 -6.01 10.78 -2.12
C GLY A 187 -5.11 9.57 -1.85
N ASN A 188 -5.37 8.48 -2.58
CA ASN A 188 -4.63 7.22 -2.43
C ASN A 188 -3.17 7.36 -2.82
N GLN A 189 -2.30 6.60 -2.15
CA GLN A 189 -0.90 6.46 -2.53
C GLN A 189 -0.56 4.99 -2.81
N LEU A 190 0.39 4.78 -3.72
CA LEU A 190 0.88 3.47 -4.11
C LEU A 190 2.39 3.40 -3.94
N ILE A 191 2.83 2.41 -3.16
CA ILE A 191 4.24 2.10 -2.96
C ILE A 191 4.48 0.66 -3.43
N ILE A 192 5.48 0.46 -4.26
CA ILE A 192 5.83 -0.86 -4.79
C ILE A 192 7.29 -1.13 -4.48
N THR A 193 7.60 -2.30 -3.92
CA THR A 193 8.99 -2.71 -3.71
C THR A 193 9.43 -3.73 -4.75
N SER A 194 10.70 -3.65 -5.16
CA SER A 194 11.28 -4.63 -6.08
C SER A 194 12.81 -4.68 -5.98
N ARG A 195 13.41 -5.81 -6.32
CA ARG A 195 14.86 -5.87 -6.62
C ARG A 195 15.19 -5.09 -7.89
N ILE A 196 16.34 -4.43 -7.90
CA ILE A 196 16.80 -3.60 -9.04
C ILE A 196 16.84 -4.44 -10.34
N ALA A 197 17.47 -5.62 -10.30
CA ALA A 197 17.60 -6.49 -11.47
C ALA A 197 16.24 -7.01 -11.97
N GLY A 198 15.37 -7.45 -11.05
CA GLY A 198 14.04 -7.94 -11.37
C GLY A 198 13.19 -6.85 -12.01
N TYR A 199 13.15 -5.66 -11.41
CA TYR A 199 12.40 -4.52 -11.91
C TYR A 199 12.83 -4.12 -13.33
N LYS A 200 14.15 -3.99 -13.58
CA LYS A 200 14.68 -3.58 -14.90
C LYS A 200 14.29 -4.52 -16.05
N ALA A 201 14.06 -5.82 -15.77
CA ALA A 201 13.67 -6.77 -16.80
C ALA A 201 12.23 -6.53 -17.35
N LYS A 202 11.34 -5.95 -16.53
CA LYS A 202 9.98 -5.57 -16.91
C LYS A 202 9.52 -4.48 -15.93
N PRO A 203 9.85 -3.21 -16.21
CA PRO A 203 9.42 -2.11 -15.35
C PRO A 203 7.91 -1.90 -15.50
N LEU A 204 7.32 -1.22 -14.51
CA LEU A 204 5.99 -0.63 -14.68
C LEU A 204 6.09 0.52 -15.67
N ASN A 205 5.06 0.68 -16.49
CA ASN A 205 4.88 1.81 -17.39
C ASN A 205 4.43 3.06 -16.60
N GLY A 206 4.55 4.25 -17.19
CA GLY A 206 4.09 5.50 -16.56
C GLY A 206 5.11 6.19 -15.66
N HIS A 207 4.67 7.27 -15.01
CA HIS A 207 5.49 8.25 -14.31
C HIS A 207 5.69 7.93 -12.82
N PHE A 208 6.23 6.75 -12.52
CA PHE A 208 6.59 6.36 -11.16
C PHE A 208 7.84 7.09 -10.66
N SER A 209 7.83 7.52 -9.40
CA SER A 209 9.03 8.02 -8.71
C SER A 209 9.85 6.86 -8.17
N HIS A 210 11.09 6.72 -8.65
CA HIS A 210 12.00 5.65 -8.22
C HIS A 210 12.92 6.10 -7.09
N TYR A 211 12.94 5.31 -6.02
CA TYR A 211 13.87 5.45 -4.90
C TYR A 211 14.69 4.18 -4.76
N THR A 212 15.94 4.29 -4.31
CA THR A 212 16.80 3.14 -4.05
C THR A 212 17.17 3.09 -2.57
N ILE A 213 16.93 1.97 -1.91
CA ILE A 213 17.46 1.67 -0.57
C ILE A 213 18.89 1.17 -0.74
N LEU A 214 19.83 1.95 -0.23
CA LEU A 214 21.23 1.56 -0.15
C LEU A 214 21.42 0.57 1.01
N PRO A 215 22.36 -0.39 0.90
CA PRO A 215 22.74 -1.23 2.03
C PRO A 215 23.12 -0.38 3.24
N MET A 216 22.71 -0.81 4.44
CA MET A 216 23.24 -0.22 5.66
C MET A 216 24.65 -0.77 5.86
N GLU A 217 25.66 0.10 5.73
CA GLU A 217 27.05 -0.21 6.09
C GLU A 217 27.23 -0.40 7.59
#